data_AF-A0AAU0F1M5-F1
#
_entry.id   AF-A0AAU0F1M5-F1
#
_cell.length_a   1.000
_cell.length_b   1.000
_cell.length_c   1.000
_cell.angle_alpha   90.00
_cell.angle_beta   90.00
_cell.angle_gamma   90.00
#
_symmetry.space_group_name_H-M   'P 1'
#
loop_
_entity.id
_entity.type
_entity.pdbx_description
1 polymer ?
#
loop_
_entity_poly.entity_id
_entity_poly.type
_entity_poly.pdbx_seq_one_letter_code
_entity_poly.pdbx_strand_id
1 'polypeptide(L)'
;MKKILFMLLLSVISLKAQTIRLVYKTTSTEAAERIVENYHLDIDTKAQNAIYYNRVYFVNDSIFKKSGEFGYTGFKMTDFVKTNLLESKYSEEYKILNMDVFKIRMENPQNWEITKDTTIWENKVLQKATTNYGGRHWEAWFDASLPIHTGPYYFNGLPGLIVKLNDSENNFSFELIKLQNLPEPQTIDFIGTLQNNAVPITLDKWKQLMLQSYKDPLGYIAKGLLDSDKPIRLEDGTLLTKQNLKSSEEIVRNRLRKQNPIHLDFKVSYPKQ
;
A
#
# COMPACT_ATOMS: atom_id res chain seq x y z
N MET A 1 -54.26 -7.99 36.19
CA MET A 1 -52.89 -8.43 35.90
C MET A 1 -52.65 -8.36 34.38
N LYS A 2 -52.15 -7.22 33.87
CA LYS A 2 -51.78 -7.06 32.45
C LYS A 2 -50.30 -7.38 32.32
N LYS A 3 -49.95 -8.47 31.64
CA LYS A 3 -48.57 -8.77 31.25
C LYS A 3 -48.22 -7.85 30.07
N ILE A 4 -47.38 -6.86 30.31
CA ILE A 4 -46.79 -6.02 29.26
C ILE A 4 -45.65 -6.83 28.66
N LEU A 5 -45.81 -7.23 27.39
CA LEU A 5 -44.77 -7.84 26.57
C LEU A 5 -43.82 -6.73 26.14
N PHE A 6 -42.61 -6.71 26.70
CA PHE A 6 -41.56 -5.76 26.34
C PHE A 6 -40.91 -6.23 25.03
N MET A 7 -41.40 -5.72 23.89
CA MET A 7 -40.80 -5.96 22.59
C MET A 7 -39.59 -5.01 22.45
N LEU A 8 -38.38 -5.52 22.68
CA LEU A 8 -37.14 -4.84 22.33
C LEU A 8 -37.11 -4.67 20.80
N LEU A 9 -37.40 -3.46 20.33
CA LEU A 9 -37.07 -3.05 18.97
C LEU A 9 -35.53 -3.08 18.85
N LEU A 10 -34.98 -4.18 18.34
CA LEU A 10 -33.70 -4.11 17.64
C LEU A 10 -33.97 -3.24 16.40
N SER A 11 -33.65 -1.95 16.50
CA SER A 11 -33.37 -1.15 15.32
C SER A 11 -32.14 -1.75 14.66
N VAL A 12 -32.37 -2.71 13.77
CA VAL A 12 -31.37 -3.14 12.80
C VAL A 12 -31.12 -1.91 11.94
N ILE A 13 -30.13 -1.12 12.33
CA ILE A 13 -29.56 -0.09 11.47
C ILE A 13 -28.99 -0.86 10.30
N SER A 14 -29.78 -0.98 9.23
CA SER A 14 -29.31 -1.48 7.95
C SER A 14 -28.20 -0.52 7.51
N LEU A 15 -26.95 -0.89 7.79
CA LEU A 15 -25.77 -0.26 7.22
C LEU A 15 -25.96 -0.35 5.71
N LYS A 16 -26.31 0.77 5.08
CA LYS A 16 -26.30 0.83 3.61
C LYS A 16 -24.91 0.42 3.15
N ALA A 17 -24.85 -0.43 2.13
CA ALA A 17 -23.61 -0.68 1.42
C ALA A 17 -22.99 0.66 1.02
N GLN A 18 -21.82 0.94 1.57
CA GLN A 18 -21.03 2.12 1.29
C GLN A 18 -19.77 1.70 0.54
N THR A 19 -19.52 2.40 -0.55
CA THR A 19 -18.22 2.43 -1.19
C THR A 19 -17.54 3.72 -0.82
N ILE A 20 -16.37 3.62 -0.19
CA ILE A 20 -15.63 4.79 0.31
C ILE A 20 -14.24 4.77 -0.33
N ARG A 21 -13.81 5.93 -0.82
CA ARG A 21 -12.41 6.18 -1.16
C ARG A 21 -11.80 7.13 -0.15
N LEU A 22 -10.72 6.70 0.46
CA LEU A 22 -9.84 7.54 1.27
C LEU A 22 -8.57 7.81 0.47
N VAL A 23 -8.13 9.06 0.43
CA VAL A 23 -6.88 9.44 -0.23
C VAL A 23 -5.88 9.84 0.84
N TYR A 24 -4.75 9.13 0.87
CA TYR A 24 -3.65 9.40 1.78
C TYR A 24 -2.48 10.00 1.03
N LYS A 25 -1.99 11.15 1.50
CA LYS A 25 -0.66 11.64 1.18
C LYS A 25 0.34 10.85 2.02
N THR A 26 1.18 10.09 1.34
CA THR A 26 2.18 9.21 1.96
C THR A 26 3.55 9.83 1.74
N THR A 27 4.31 9.99 2.82
CA THR A 27 5.73 10.38 2.73
C THR A 27 6.58 9.21 3.18
N SER A 28 7.55 8.83 2.36
CA SER A 28 8.59 7.86 2.72
C SER A 28 9.98 8.49 2.63
N THR A 29 10.93 7.98 3.42
CA THR A 29 12.34 8.34 3.34
C THR A 29 13.14 7.16 2.83
N GLU A 30 13.71 7.30 1.64
CA GLU A 30 14.54 6.28 0.98
C GLU A 30 15.91 6.88 0.67
N ALA A 31 16.99 6.27 1.17
CA ALA A 31 18.36 6.73 0.91
C ALA A 31 18.61 8.24 1.19
N ALA A 32 17.94 8.80 2.20
CA ALA A 32 17.93 10.22 2.60
C ALA A 32 17.12 11.17 1.69
N GLU A 33 16.42 10.65 0.69
CA GLU A 33 15.45 11.40 -0.11
C GLU A 33 14.03 11.22 0.44
N ARG A 34 13.26 12.31 0.49
CA ARG A 34 11.85 12.28 0.86
C ARG A 34 10.99 12.14 -0.38
N ILE A 35 10.25 11.05 -0.47
CA ILE A 35 9.32 10.75 -1.56
C ILE A 35 7.91 11.03 -1.05
N VAL A 36 7.13 11.80 -1.80
CA VAL A 36 5.74 12.13 -1.46
C VAL A 36 4.83 11.65 -2.58
N GLU A 37 3.91 10.76 -2.25
CA GLU A 37 2.99 10.15 -3.20
C GLU A 37 1.57 10.08 -2.62
N ASN A 38 0.57 9.99 -3.49
CA ASN A 38 -0.81 9.82 -3.08
C ASN A 38 -1.23 8.36 -3.28
N TYR A 39 -1.84 7.78 -2.26
CA TYR A 39 -2.40 6.44 -2.29
C TYR A 39 -3.91 6.51 -2.09
N HIS A 40 -4.63 5.62 -2.75
CA HIS A 40 -6.05 5.41 -2.52
C HIS A 40 -6.24 4.18 -1.63
N LEU A 41 -7.15 4.29 -0.68
CA LEU A 41 -7.75 3.17 0.04
C LEU A 41 -9.22 3.14 -0.36
N ASP A 42 -9.55 2.19 -1.23
CA ASP A 42 -10.93 1.96 -1.66
C ASP A 42 -11.51 0.83 -0.82
N ILE A 43 -12.63 1.11 -0.16
CA ILE A 43 -13.33 0.21 0.76
C ILE A 43 -14.70 -0.08 0.16
N ASP A 44 -14.96 -1.35 -0.10
CA ASP A 44 -16.27 -1.88 -0.46
C ASP A 44 -16.83 -2.69 0.70
N THR A 45 -17.76 -2.08 1.44
CA THR A 45 -18.43 -2.74 2.58
C THR A 45 -19.41 -3.83 2.15
N LYS A 46 -19.89 -3.83 0.90
CA LYS A 46 -20.76 -4.89 0.38
C LYS A 46 -19.94 -6.13 0.06
N ALA A 47 -18.84 -5.95 -0.67
CA ALA A 47 -17.92 -7.03 -1.02
C ALA A 47 -16.92 -7.35 0.09
N GLN A 48 -17.01 -6.68 1.24
CA GLN A 48 -16.20 -6.90 2.44
C GLN A 48 -14.69 -6.89 2.13
N ASN A 49 -14.25 -5.93 1.32
CA ASN A 49 -12.85 -5.80 0.98
C ASN A 49 -12.39 -4.34 0.98
N ALA A 50 -11.08 -4.17 1.16
CA ALA A 50 -10.40 -2.91 0.96
C ALA A 50 -9.13 -3.13 0.16
N ILE A 51 -8.79 -2.16 -0.69
CA ILE A 51 -7.54 -2.16 -1.45
C ILE A 51 -6.82 -0.84 -1.28
N TYR A 52 -5.56 -0.92 -0.87
CA TYR A 52 -4.66 0.21 -0.73
C TYR A 52 -3.60 0.17 -1.83
N TYR A 53 -3.58 1.20 -2.68
CA TYR A 53 -2.75 1.22 -3.89
C TYR A 53 -2.34 2.64 -4.27
N ASN A 54 -1.21 2.78 -4.96
CA ASN A 54 -0.72 4.09 -5.40
C ASN A 54 -1.67 4.68 -6.46
N ARG A 55 -1.96 5.98 -6.36
CA ARG A 55 -2.89 6.71 -7.25
C ARG A 55 -2.49 6.61 -8.72
N VAL A 56 -1.23 6.34 -9.06
CA VAL A 56 -0.77 6.15 -10.45
C VAL A 56 -1.58 5.09 -11.19
N TYR A 57 -2.04 4.03 -10.52
CA TYR A 57 -2.89 3.02 -11.14
C TYR A 57 -4.26 3.56 -11.55
N PHE A 58 -4.90 4.37 -10.70
CA PHE A 58 -6.17 5.01 -11.03
C PHE A 58 -6.03 5.98 -12.20
N VAL A 59 -4.93 6.74 -12.26
CA VAL A 59 -4.64 7.66 -13.35
C VAL A 59 -4.41 6.89 -14.66
N ASN A 60 -3.58 5.86 -14.62
CA ASN A 60 -3.26 5.03 -15.77
C ASN A 60 -4.51 4.42 -16.40
N ASP A 61 -5.36 3.79 -15.59
CA ASP A 61 -6.61 3.20 -16.08
C ASP A 61 -7.56 4.25 -16.65
N SER A 62 -7.65 5.43 -16.03
CA SER A 62 -8.49 6.51 -16.55
C SER A 62 -7.98 7.03 -17.90
N ILE A 63 -6.67 7.06 -18.13
CA ILE A 63 -6.07 7.44 -19.41
C ILE A 63 -6.33 6.34 -20.43
N PHE A 64 -6.00 5.09 -20.11
CA PHE A 64 -6.20 3.94 -21.00
C PHE A 64 -7.65 3.81 -21.46
N LYS A 65 -8.63 3.96 -20.57
CA LYS A 65 -10.07 3.93 -20.92
C LYS A 65 -10.47 5.04 -21.90
N LYS A 66 -9.77 6.17 -21.90
CA LYS A 66 -10.07 7.33 -22.74
C LYS A 66 -9.30 7.32 -24.07
N SER A 67 -8.03 6.93 -24.05
CA SER A 67 -7.15 7.01 -25.24
C SER A 67 -6.84 5.66 -25.87
N GLY A 68 -7.01 4.55 -25.15
CA GLY A 68 -6.49 3.23 -25.54
C GLY A 68 -4.98 3.08 -25.37
N GLU A 69 -4.29 4.10 -24.86
CA GLU A 69 -2.84 4.07 -24.67
C GLU A 69 -2.49 3.55 -23.27
N PHE A 70 -1.64 2.52 -23.23
CA PHE A 70 -1.18 1.93 -21.99
C PHE A 70 0.05 2.67 -21.46
N GLY A 71 0.01 3.09 -20.20
CA GLY A 71 1.11 3.81 -19.58
C GLY A 71 1.18 5.26 -20.05
N TYR A 72 1.40 6.18 -19.11
CA TYR A 72 1.84 7.53 -19.43
C TYR A 72 3.30 7.69 -18.99
N THR A 73 3.97 8.73 -19.48
CA THR A 73 5.34 9.05 -19.06
C THR A 73 5.45 9.16 -17.54
N GLY A 74 6.17 8.22 -16.92
CA GLY A 74 6.34 8.16 -15.47
C GLY A 74 5.40 7.19 -14.74
N PHE A 75 4.56 6.42 -15.45
CA PHE A 75 3.88 5.28 -14.85
C PHE A 75 4.89 4.24 -14.36
N LYS A 76 4.71 3.78 -13.13
CA LYS A 76 5.47 2.69 -12.52
C LYS A 76 4.51 1.72 -11.85
N MET A 77 4.83 0.44 -11.91
CA MET A 77 4.14 -0.56 -11.10
C MET A 77 4.65 -0.45 -9.66
N THR A 78 3.74 -0.51 -8.70
CA THR A 78 4.05 -0.36 -7.27
C THR A 78 3.31 -1.43 -6.49
N ASP A 79 3.86 -1.80 -5.34
CA ASP A 79 3.18 -2.73 -4.45
C ASP A 79 1.81 -2.21 -4.01
N PHE A 80 0.90 -3.13 -3.74
CA PHE A 80 -0.43 -2.81 -3.22
C PHE A 80 -0.90 -3.86 -2.22
N VAL A 81 -1.82 -3.48 -1.34
CA VAL A 81 -2.34 -4.33 -0.27
C VAL A 81 -3.83 -4.53 -0.46
N LYS A 82 -4.29 -5.77 -0.34
CA LYS A 82 -5.71 -6.12 -0.27
C LYS A 82 -6.03 -6.72 1.09
N THR A 83 -7.11 -6.26 1.70
CA THR A 83 -7.58 -6.75 3.00
C THR A 83 -9.02 -7.21 2.87
N ASN A 84 -9.30 -8.42 3.39
CA ASN A 84 -10.68 -8.87 3.60
C ASN A 84 -11.15 -8.29 4.94
N LEU A 85 -12.25 -7.53 4.93
CA LEU A 85 -12.75 -6.85 6.12
C LEU A 85 -13.31 -7.81 7.18
N LEU A 86 -13.73 -9.02 6.77
CA LEU A 86 -14.15 -10.10 7.68
C LEU A 86 -12.96 -10.85 8.28
N GLU A 87 -11.82 -10.85 7.59
CA GLU A 87 -10.57 -11.49 8.04
C GLU A 87 -9.47 -10.45 8.22
N SER A 88 -9.75 -9.32 8.87
CA SER A 88 -8.81 -8.19 9.01
C SER A 88 -7.49 -8.54 9.73
N LYS A 89 -7.43 -9.72 10.37
CA LYS A 89 -6.20 -10.33 10.90
C LYS A 89 -5.19 -10.70 9.81
N TYR A 90 -5.59 -10.76 8.55
CA TYR A 90 -4.74 -11.08 7.42
C TYR A 90 -4.91 -10.07 6.30
N SER A 91 -3.81 -9.79 5.61
CA SER A 91 -3.79 -9.00 4.39
C SER A 91 -2.96 -9.71 3.32
N GLU A 92 -3.30 -9.48 2.06
CA GLU A 92 -2.52 -9.93 0.91
C GLU A 92 -1.68 -8.74 0.42
N GLU A 93 -0.36 -8.87 0.46
CA GLU A 93 0.55 -7.96 -0.23
C GLU A 93 0.84 -8.48 -1.63
N TYR A 94 0.70 -7.61 -2.61
CA TYR A 94 1.09 -7.86 -3.97
C TYR A 94 2.40 -7.11 -4.21
N LYS A 95 3.48 -7.88 -4.36
CA LYS A 95 4.85 -7.39 -4.54
C LYS A 95 5.23 -7.45 -6.00
N ILE A 96 5.70 -6.34 -6.54
CA ILE A 96 6.19 -6.24 -7.92
C ILE A 96 7.71 -6.47 -7.93
N LEU A 97 8.16 -7.36 -8.80
CA LEU A 97 9.58 -7.53 -9.10
C LEU A 97 9.74 -7.67 -10.61
N ASN A 98 10.32 -6.64 -11.24
CA ASN A 98 10.42 -6.53 -12.69
C ASN A 98 9.02 -6.52 -13.34
N MET A 99 8.70 -7.55 -14.14
CA MET A 99 7.39 -7.72 -14.77
C MET A 99 6.50 -8.73 -14.04
N ASP A 100 7.02 -9.39 -13.00
CA ASP A 100 6.29 -10.40 -12.25
C ASP A 100 5.62 -9.79 -11.02
N VAL A 101 4.49 -10.37 -10.65
CA VAL A 101 3.74 -10.01 -9.45
C VAL A 101 3.59 -11.23 -8.56
N PHE A 102 3.89 -11.03 -7.27
CA PHE A 102 3.89 -12.07 -6.26
C PHE A 102 2.90 -11.71 -5.17
N LYS A 103 2.17 -12.71 -4.67
CA LYS A 103 1.20 -12.53 -3.59
C LYS A 103 1.70 -13.16 -2.30
N ILE A 104 1.77 -12.37 -1.23
CA ILE A 104 2.22 -12.82 0.09
C ILE A 104 1.08 -12.58 1.08
N ARG A 105 0.65 -13.64 1.77
CA ARG A 105 -0.30 -13.52 2.88
C ARG A 105 0.47 -13.11 4.14
N MET A 106 0.11 -11.98 4.70
CA MET A 106 0.71 -11.43 5.92
C MET A 106 -0.30 -11.49 7.06
N GLU A 107 0.20 -11.86 8.24
CA GLU A 107 -0.54 -11.68 9.49
C GLU A 107 -0.46 -10.22 9.91
N ASN A 108 -1.56 -9.72 10.46
CA ASN A 108 -1.73 -8.31 10.79
C ASN A 108 -2.25 -8.07 12.23
N PRO A 109 -1.67 -8.71 13.27
CA PRO A 109 -2.12 -8.53 14.65
C PRO A 109 -1.61 -7.18 15.20
N GLN A 110 -2.34 -6.11 14.93
CA GLN A 110 -2.07 -4.80 15.52
C GLN A 110 -2.72 -4.68 16.90
N ASN A 111 -1.90 -4.59 17.95
CA ASN A 111 -2.37 -4.33 19.30
C ASN A 111 -2.24 -2.84 19.59
N TRP A 112 -3.33 -2.10 19.41
CA TRP A 112 -3.35 -0.66 19.63
C TRP A 112 -3.54 -0.30 21.11
N GLU A 113 -2.69 0.59 21.60
CA GLU A 113 -2.85 1.27 22.87
C GLU A 113 -3.47 2.64 22.64
N ILE A 114 -4.77 2.77 22.92
CA ILE A 114 -5.48 4.05 22.85
C ILE A 114 -5.13 4.87 24.08
N THR A 115 -4.58 6.05 23.87
CA THR A 115 -4.17 6.97 24.93
C THR A 115 -5.29 7.97 25.24
N LYS A 116 -5.11 8.85 26.23
CA LYS A 116 -6.06 9.95 26.52
C LYS A 116 -5.79 11.21 25.69
N ASP A 117 -4.67 11.27 24.97
CA ASP A 117 -4.25 12.46 24.23
C ASP A 117 -5.18 12.71 23.05
N THR A 118 -5.66 13.95 22.94
CA THR A 118 -6.52 14.41 21.85
C THR A 118 -5.90 15.59 21.10
N THR A 119 -6.29 15.74 19.84
CA THR A 119 -5.95 16.92 19.03
C THR A 119 -7.13 17.32 18.16
N ILE A 120 -7.06 18.51 17.56
CA ILE A 120 -8.10 19.01 16.65
C ILE A 120 -7.55 19.01 15.23
N TRP A 121 -8.30 18.42 14.30
CA TRP A 121 -8.04 18.44 12.87
C TRP A 121 -9.34 18.75 12.12
N GLU A 122 -9.35 19.83 11.34
CA GLU A 122 -10.55 20.28 10.58
C GLU A 122 -11.84 20.33 11.43
N ASN A 123 -11.74 20.90 12.65
CA ASN A 123 -12.84 20.98 13.64
C ASN A 123 -13.33 19.63 14.19
N LYS A 124 -12.59 18.55 13.99
CA LYS A 124 -12.86 17.24 14.57
C LYS A 124 -11.84 16.89 15.64
N VAL A 125 -12.30 16.24 16.70
CA VAL A 125 -11.42 15.72 17.75
C VAL A 125 -10.87 14.38 17.29
N LEU A 126 -9.55 14.27 17.24
CA LEU A 126 -8.85 13.01 17.01
C LEU A 126 -8.31 12.47 18.33
N GLN A 127 -8.31 11.15 18.47
CA GLN A 127 -7.72 10.42 19.58
C GLN A 127 -6.39 9.81 19.15
N LYS A 128 -5.38 9.88 20.02
CA LYS A 128 -4.08 9.22 19.79
C LYS A 128 -4.11 7.75 20.19
N ALA A 129 -3.52 6.91 19.35
CA ALA A 129 -3.18 5.53 19.68
C ALA A 129 -1.75 5.20 19.23
N THR A 130 -1.13 4.22 19.87
CA THR A 130 0.21 3.73 19.49
C THR A 130 0.21 2.21 19.33
N THR A 131 1.14 1.68 18.53
CA THR A 131 1.35 0.24 18.41
C THR A 131 2.76 -0.08 17.96
N ASN A 132 3.22 -1.30 18.22
CA ASN A 132 4.44 -1.85 17.65
C ASN A 132 4.04 -2.85 16.58
N TYR A 133 4.41 -2.56 15.32
CA TYR A 133 4.03 -3.39 14.18
C TYR A 133 5.10 -3.32 13.09
N GLY A 134 5.45 -4.46 12.52
CA GLY A 134 6.47 -4.55 11.47
C GLY A 134 7.87 -4.13 11.89
N GLY A 135 8.21 -4.33 13.15
CA GLY A 135 9.50 -3.89 13.72
C GLY A 135 9.61 -2.36 13.90
N ARG A 136 8.50 -1.62 13.79
CA ARG A 136 8.45 -0.17 14.00
C ARG A 136 7.47 0.21 15.11
N HIS A 137 7.73 1.34 15.76
CA HIS A 137 6.78 1.99 16.64
C HIS A 137 5.97 3.00 15.85
N TRP A 138 4.65 2.94 15.99
CA TRP A 138 3.70 3.77 15.24
C TRP A 138 2.86 4.62 16.17
N GLU A 139 2.64 5.87 15.76
CA GLU A 139 1.68 6.79 16.35
C GLU A 139 0.57 7.08 15.33
N ALA A 140 -0.67 6.85 15.73
CA ALA A 140 -1.87 7.13 14.95
C ALA A 140 -2.76 8.18 15.64
N TRP A 141 -3.37 9.04 14.84
CA TRP A 141 -4.46 9.93 15.25
C TRP A 141 -5.71 9.56 14.46
N PHE A 142 -6.77 9.15 15.17
CA PHE A 142 -7.98 8.63 14.54
C PHE A 142 -9.25 9.40 14.97
N ASP A 143 -10.21 9.47 14.04
CA ASP A 143 -11.54 10.06 14.26
C ASP A 143 -12.53 8.96 14.68
N ALA A 144 -12.83 8.89 15.97
CA ALA A 144 -13.77 7.92 16.53
C ALA A 144 -15.24 8.12 16.09
N SER A 145 -15.58 9.28 15.51
CA SER A 145 -16.93 9.55 15.00
C SER A 145 -17.23 8.86 13.67
N LEU A 146 -16.18 8.42 12.95
CA LEU A 146 -16.29 7.71 11.67
C LEU A 146 -15.94 6.23 11.88
N PRO A 147 -16.92 5.30 11.84
CA PRO A 147 -16.72 3.89 12.14
C PRO A 147 -16.05 3.13 10.98
N ILE A 148 -14.88 3.60 10.55
CA ILE A 148 -14.04 3.01 9.51
C ILE A 148 -12.80 2.43 10.19
N HIS A 149 -12.76 1.11 10.33
CA HIS A 149 -11.71 0.42 11.09
C HIS A 149 -10.47 0.06 10.24
N THR A 150 -10.45 0.43 8.96
CA THR A 150 -9.35 0.18 8.03
C THR A 150 -8.68 1.49 7.66
N GLY A 151 -7.36 1.50 7.71
CA GLY A 151 -6.51 2.63 7.38
C GLY A 151 -5.48 2.29 6.30
N PRO A 152 -4.49 3.17 6.09
CA PRO A 152 -3.54 3.04 4.98
C PRO A 152 -2.66 1.80 5.16
N TYR A 153 -2.19 1.25 4.04
CA TYR A 153 -1.31 0.07 4.02
C TYR A 153 -1.92 -1.13 4.78
N TYR A 154 -1.27 -1.62 5.84
CA TYR A 154 -1.80 -2.68 6.69
C TYR A 154 -2.68 -2.18 7.83
N PHE A 155 -2.65 -0.88 8.15
CA PHE A 155 -3.14 -0.41 9.45
C PHE A 155 -4.65 -0.57 9.60
N ASN A 156 -5.08 -1.25 10.67
CA ASN A 156 -6.49 -1.52 10.95
C ASN A 156 -6.71 -1.77 12.45
N GLY A 157 -7.98 -1.90 12.86
CA GLY A 157 -8.35 -2.34 14.20
C GLY A 157 -8.58 -1.21 15.21
N LEU A 158 -8.29 0.04 14.85
CA LEU A 158 -8.73 1.19 15.65
C LEU A 158 -10.25 1.39 15.53
N PRO A 159 -10.93 1.84 16.61
CA PRO A 159 -12.37 2.10 16.61
C PRO A 159 -12.72 3.44 15.94
N GLY A 160 -12.11 3.72 14.79
CA GLY A 160 -12.37 4.93 14.01
C GLY A 160 -11.37 5.12 12.88
N LEU A 161 -11.64 6.11 12.03
CA LEU A 161 -10.84 6.40 10.83
C LEU A 161 -9.46 6.94 11.20
N ILE A 162 -8.39 6.26 10.77
CA ILE A 162 -7.01 6.76 10.89
C ILE A 162 -6.85 7.99 9.98
N VAL A 163 -6.66 9.17 10.58
CA VAL A 163 -6.45 10.43 9.84
C VAL A 163 -4.97 10.71 9.65
N LYS A 164 -4.15 10.45 10.68
CA LYS A 164 -2.69 10.56 10.60
C LYS A 164 -2.04 9.32 11.18
N LEU A 165 -0.94 8.89 10.58
CA LEU A 165 -0.13 7.77 11.04
C LEU A 165 1.34 8.04 10.72
N ASN A 166 2.23 7.88 11.68
CA ASN A 166 3.67 8.08 11.49
C ASN A 166 4.45 7.01 12.24
N ASP A 167 5.59 6.57 11.69
CA ASP A 167 6.56 5.84 12.49
C ASP A 167 7.37 6.82 13.36
N SER A 168 7.86 6.34 14.51
CA SER A 168 8.59 7.17 15.48
C SER A 168 9.86 7.81 14.93
N GLU A 169 10.44 7.23 13.87
CA GLU A 169 11.64 7.72 13.21
C GLU A 169 11.34 8.68 12.05
N ASN A 170 10.08 8.98 11.77
CA ASN A 170 9.64 9.84 10.64
C ASN A 170 10.14 9.36 9.26
N ASN A 171 10.40 8.06 9.12
CA ASN A 171 10.68 7.43 7.84
C ASN A 171 9.41 7.32 7.00
N PHE A 172 8.25 7.15 7.63
CA PHE A 172 6.96 6.92 7.00
C PHE A 172 5.88 7.76 7.67
N SER A 173 5.12 8.48 6.86
CA SER A 173 3.91 9.17 7.29
C SER A 173 2.77 8.98 6.30
N PHE A 174 1.56 8.90 6.84
CA PHE A 174 0.32 8.81 6.09
C PHE A 174 -0.65 9.86 6.64
N GLU A 175 -1.09 10.76 5.79
CA GLU A 175 -2.04 11.81 6.14
C GLU A 175 -3.25 11.71 5.22
N LEU A 176 -4.43 11.53 5.80
CA LEU A 176 -5.70 11.58 5.08
C LEU A 176 -5.89 13.00 4.54
N ILE A 177 -6.02 13.12 3.22
CA ILE A 177 -6.26 14.40 2.54
C ILE A 177 -7.63 14.47 1.87
N LYS A 178 -8.32 13.33 1.74
CA LYS A 178 -9.66 13.30 1.16
C LYS A 178 -10.44 12.06 1.59
N LEU A 179 -11.73 12.25 1.89
CA LEU A 179 -12.72 11.18 2.00
C LEU A 179 -13.79 11.40 0.91
N GLN A 180 -14.14 10.34 0.19
CA GLN A 180 -15.17 10.38 -0.86
C GLN A 180 -16.11 9.19 -0.71
N ASN A 181 -17.41 9.46 -0.70
CA ASN A 181 -18.43 8.42 -0.91
C ASN A 181 -18.57 8.21 -2.42
N LEU A 182 -18.41 6.97 -2.87
CA LEU A 182 -18.58 6.59 -4.26
C LEU A 182 -19.95 5.94 -4.46
N PRO A 183 -20.63 6.20 -5.58
CA PRO A 183 -21.91 5.57 -5.88
C PRO A 183 -21.76 4.07 -6.12
N GLU A 184 -20.62 3.65 -6.66
CA GLU A 184 -20.30 2.25 -7.01
C GLU A 184 -18.83 1.95 -6.65
N PRO A 185 -18.48 0.67 -6.41
CA PRO A 185 -17.10 0.22 -6.25
C PRO A 185 -16.22 0.67 -7.42
N GLN A 186 -15.06 1.25 -7.11
CA GLN A 186 -14.08 1.51 -8.15
C GLN A 186 -13.34 0.21 -8.48
N THR A 187 -13.40 -0.19 -9.76
CA THR A 187 -12.48 -1.21 -10.30
C THR A 187 -11.29 -0.55 -10.99
N ILE A 188 -10.12 -1.10 -10.72
CA ILE A 188 -8.87 -0.78 -11.41
C ILE A 188 -8.47 -2.04 -12.19
N ASP A 189 -8.73 -2.03 -13.49
CA ASP A 189 -8.61 -3.17 -14.39
C ASP A 189 -7.15 -3.66 -14.48
N PHE A 190 -6.19 -2.74 -14.45
CA PHE A 190 -4.77 -3.12 -14.43
C PHE A 190 -4.38 -3.82 -13.13
N ILE A 191 -4.85 -3.34 -11.97
CA ILE A 191 -4.66 -4.05 -10.70
C ILE A 191 -5.35 -5.42 -10.75
N GLY A 192 -6.56 -5.52 -11.31
CA GLY A 192 -7.23 -6.81 -11.52
C GLY A 192 -6.39 -7.78 -12.34
N THR A 193 -5.71 -7.28 -13.37
CA THR A 193 -4.77 -8.07 -14.19
C THR A 193 -3.56 -8.54 -13.37
N LEU A 194 -2.97 -7.64 -12.57
CA LEU A 194 -1.87 -7.99 -11.66
C LEU A 194 -2.31 -9.04 -10.63
N GLN A 195 -3.51 -8.92 -10.08
CA GLN A 195 -4.06 -9.89 -9.12
C GLN A 195 -4.24 -11.27 -9.74
N ASN A 196 -4.75 -11.34 -10.97
CA ASN A 196 -4.96 -12.61 -11.67
C ASN A 196 -3.64 -13.30 -12.04
N ASN A 197 -2.60 -12.52 -12.31
CA ASN A 197 -1.27 -13.04 -12.65
C ASN A 197 -0.39 -13.29 -11.41
N ALA A 198 -0.86 -12.98 -10.21
CA ALA A 198 -0.05 -13.03 -9.01
C ALA A 198 0.27 -14.46 -8.58
N VAL A 199 1.57 -14.75 -8.45
CA VAL A 199 2.07 -16.04 -7.97
C VAL A 199 2.12 -16.03 -6.44
N PRO A 200 1.36 -16.91 -5.74
CA PRO A 200 1.42 -16.99 -4.29
C PRO A 200 2.78 -17.50 -3.81
N ILE A 201 3.43 -16.78 -2.91
CA ILE A 201 4.71 -17.15 -2.32
C ILE A 201 4.77 -16.81 -0.83
N THR A 202 5.69 -17.46 -0.12
CA THR A 202 6.05 -17.11 1.27
C THR A 202 6.98 -15.90 1.31
N LEU A 203 7.04 -15.22 2.47
CA LEU A 203 8.01 -14.15 2.71
C LEU A 203 9.47 -14.61 2.52
N ASP A 204 9.84 -15.82 2.93
CA ASP A 204 11.20 -16.33 2.73
C ASP A 204 11.55 -16.52 1.26
N LYS A 205 10.61 -17.04 0.47
CA LYS A 205 10.75 -17.12 -0.98
C LYS A 205 10.90 -15.74 -1.62
N TRP A 206 10.16 -14.74 -1.15
CA TRP A 206 10.34 -13.35 -1.59
C TRP A 206 11.75 -12.84 -1.31
N LYS A 207 12.29 -13.06 -0.10
CA LYS A 207 13.68 -12.69 0.23
C LYS A 207 14.70 -13.38 -0.68
N GLN A 208 14.48 -14.65 -1.02
CA GLN A 208 15.33 -15.38 -1.97
C GLN A 208 15.29 -14.78 -3.38
N LEU A 209 14.10 -14.39 -3.86
CA LEU A 209 13.94 -13.72 -5.15
C LEU A 209 14.65 -12.36 -5.17
N MET A 210 14.55 -11.59 -4.10
CA MET A 210 15.28 -10.34 -3.94
C MET A 210 16.81 -10.55 -3.94
N LEU A 211 17.32 -11.57 -3.25
CA LEU A 211 18.75 -11.94 -3.31
C LEU A 211 19.18 -12.38 -4.71
N GLN A 212 18.32 -13.07 -5.46
CA GLN A 212 18.58 -13.46 -6.83
C GLN A 212 18.61 -12.25 -7.77
N SER A 213 17.62 -11.36 -7.65
CA SER A 213 17.57 -10.09 -8.38
C SER A 213 18.81 -9.26 -8.08
N TYR A 214 19.28 -9.21 -6.84
CA TYR A 214 20.50 -8.50 -6.48
C TYR A 214 21.77 -8.98 -7.24
N LYS A 215 21.85 -10.28 -7.57
CA LYS A 215 22.97 -10.83 -8.35
C LYS A 215 22.94 -10.33 -9.80
N ASP A 216 21.76 -10.26 -10.41
CA ASP A 216 21.54 -9.87 -11.82
C ASP A 216 20.36 -8.87 -11.93
N PRO A 217 20.51 -7.63 -11.44
CA PRO A 217 19.37 -6.72 -11.22
C PRO A 217 18.77 -6.18 -12.50
N LEU A 218 19.52 -6.16 -13.60
CA LEU A 218 19.08 -5.70 -14.91
C LEU A 218 19.08 -6.82 -15.97
N GLY A 219 19.28 -8.07 -15.55
CA GLY A 219 19.36 -9.22 -16.47
C GLY A 219 18.11 -9.41 -17.32
N TYR A 220 16.93 -9.13 -16.77
CA TYR A 220 15.66 -9.19 -17.49
C TYR A 220 15.60 -8.15 -18.63
N ILE A 221 16.22 -6.98 -18.45
CA ILE A 221 16.34 -5.96 -19.49
C ILE A 221 17.44 -6.34 -20.48
N ALA A 222 18.62 -6.70 -19.98
CA ALA A 222 19.79 -7.00 -20.80
C ALA A 222 19.57 -8.17 -21.79
N LYS A 223 18.79 -9.18 -21.40
CA LYS A 223 18.57 -10.39 -22.19
C LYS A 223 17.48 -10.27 -23.27
N GLY A 224 16.63 -9.24 -23.24
CA GLY A 224 15.48 -9.17 -24.15
C GLY A 224 14.99 -7.79 -24.55
N LEU A 225 15.25 -6.75 -23.77
CA LEU A 225 14.76 -5.39 -24.03
C LEU A 225 15.87 -4.45 -24.53
N LEU A 226 17.11 -4.65 -24.07
CA LEU A 226 18.26 -3.77 -24.35
C LEU A 226 18.89 -4.00 -25.75
N ASP A 227 18.19 -4.63 -26.69
CA ASP A 227 18.75 -4.99 -27.99
C ASP A 227 18.49 -3.95 -29.10
N SER A 228 17.80 -2.85 -28.78
CA SER A 228 17.60 -1.73 -29.71
C SER A 228 18.59 -0.58 -29.46
N ASP A 229 18.93 0.21 -30.48
CA ASP A 229 19.72 1.45 -30.35
C ASP A 229 19.05 2.52 -29.49
N LYS A 230 17.83 2.26 -28.98
CA LYS A 230 17.08 3.18 -28.13
C LYS A 230 17.38 2.88 -26.66
N PRO A 231 17.78 3.88 -25.86
CA PRO A 231 17.97 3.70 -24.44
C PRO A 231 16.66 3.36 -23.74
N ILE A 232 16.72 2.52 -22.70
CA ILE A 232 15.59 2.21 -21.84
C ILE A 232 15.65 3.12 -20.62
N ARG A 233 14.55 3.79 -20.31
CA ARG A 233 14.49 4.61 -19.10
C ARG A 233 14.15 3.74 -17.90
N LEU A 234 15.04 3.71 -16.90
CA LEU A 234 14.82 3.08 -15.61
C LEU A 234 13.95 3.98 -14.71
N GLU A 235 13.45 3.41 -13.61
CA GLU A 235 12.59 4.12 -12.65
C GLU A 235 13.27 5.35 -12.02
N ASP A 236 14.59 5.33 -11.88
CA ASP A 236 15.36 6.47 -11.37
C ASP A 236 15.68 7.53 -12.44
N GLY A 237 15.12 7.37 -13.64
CA GLY A 237 15.33 8.25 -14.78
C GLY A 237 16.59 7.95 -15.59
N THR A 238 17.43 7.01 -15.16
CA THR A 238 18.63 6.58 -15.90
C THR A 238 18.24 6.06 -17.28
N LEU A 239 18.92 6.56 -18.32
CA LEU A 239 18.82 6.03 -19.67
C LEU A 239 19.82 4.88 -19.83
N LEU A 240 19.35 3.65 -19.67
CA LEU A 240 20.13 2.43 -19.79
C LEU A 240 20.49 2.15 -21.25
N THR A 241 21.77 1.90 -21.50
CA THR A 241 22.35 1.46 -22.77
C THR A 241 23.27 0.26 -22.54
N LYS A 242 23.70 -0.41 -23.62
CA LYS A 242 24.72 -1.47 -23.52
C LYS A 242 26.03 -0.96 -22.90
N GLN A 243 26.39 0.33 -23.08
CA GLN A 243 27.64 0.88 -22.54
C GLN A 243 27.60 1.11 -21.03
N ASN A 244 26.47 1.56 -20.48
CA ASN A 244 26.38 1.91 -19.06
C ASN A 244 25.75 0.81 -18.17
N LEU A 245 25.44 -0.37 -18.74
CA LEU A 245 24.80 -1.48 -18.06
C LEU A 245 25.45 -1.81 -16.71
N LYS A 246 26.78 -2.01 -16.68
CA LYS A 246 27.52 -2.34 -15.44
C LYS A 246 27.39 -1.26 -14.36
N SER A 247 27.52 0.01 -14.73
CA SER A 247 27.36 1.12 -13.77
C SER A 247 25.92 1.24 -13.26
N SER A 248 24.94 1.02 -14.15
CA SER A 248 23.52 1.04 -13.78
C SER A 248 23.17 -0.12 -12.85
N GLU A 249 23.72 -1.32 -13.06
CA GLU A 249 23.52 -2.43 -12.13
C GLU A 249 24.05 -2.09 -10.73
N GLU A 250 25.20 -1.42 -10.61
CA GLU A 250 25.74 -1.04 -9.30
C GLU A 250 24.90 0.04 -8.62
N ILE A 251 24.31 0.97 -9.37
CA ILE A 251 23.31 1.91 -8.84
C ILE A 251 22.11 1.15 -8.26
N VAL A 252 21.57 0.17 -8.99
CA VAL A 252 20.45 -0.66 -8.50
C VAL A 252 20.84 -1.45 -7.25
N ARG A 253 22.01 -2.11 -7.24
CA ARG A 253 22.52 -2.83 -6.06
C ARG A 253 22.67 -1.90 -4.85
N ASN A 254 23.15 -0.68 -5.06
CA ASN A 254 23.27 0.31 -3.99
C ASN A 254 21.91 0.76 -3.45
N ARG A 255 20.89 0.91 -4.30
CA ARG A 255 19.52 1.17 -3.86
C ARG A 255 18.98 0.01 -3.03
N LEU A 256 19.13 -1.23 -3.52
CA LEU A 256 18.71 -2.43 -2.80
C LEU A 256 19.36 -2.51 -1.41
N ARG A 257 20.67 -2.23 -1.29
CA ARG A 257 21.37 -2.19 0.01
C ARG A 257 20.83 -1.13 0.97
N LYS A 258 20.30 -0.01 0.45
CA LYS A 258 19.76 1.12 1.22
C LYS A 258 18.24 1.03 1.46
N GLN A 259 17.60 -0.09 1.07
CA GLN A 259 16.16 -0.26 1.24
C GLN A 259 15.73 -0.10 2.69
N ASN A 260 14.57 0.52 2.88
CA ASN A 260 13.95 0.75 4.18
C ASN A 260 12.49 0.31 4.11
N PRO A 261 12.16 -1.00 4.08
CA PRO A 261 10.78 -1.42 3.93
C PRO A 261 9.93 -0.96 5.14
N ILE A 262 8.66 -0.64 4.90
CA ILE A 262 7.72 -0.28 5.98
C ILE A 262 7.67 -1.40 7.02
N HIS A 263 7.51 -2.64 6.58
CA HIS A 263 7.57 -3.81 7.45
C HIS A 263 8.99 -4.38 7.42
N LEU A 264 9.72 -4.28 8.53
CA LEU A 264 11.14 -4.67 8.59
C LEU A 264 11.37 -6.16 8.35
N ASP A 265 10.33 -7.00 8.47
CA ASP A 265 10.42 -8.42 8.11
C ASP A 265 10.74 -8.63 6.63
N PHE A 266 10.46 -7.65 5.76
CA PHE A 266 10.84 -7.69 4.34
C PHE A 266 12.30 -7.30 4.08
N LYS A 267 13.01 -6.83 5.11
CA LYS A 267 14.40 -6.39 4.95
C LYS A 267 15.28 -7.58 4.57
N VAL A 268 16.01 -7.41 3.48
CA VAL A 268 17.01 -8.36 2.99
C VAL A 268 18.40 -7.78 3.24
N SER A 269 19.28 -8.59 3.83
CA SER A 269 20.70 -8.27 3.96
C SER A 269 21.44 -8.73 2.72
N TYR A 270 21.95 -7.79 1.94
CA TYR A 270 22.74 -8.08 0.75
C TYR A 270 24.23 -8.11 1.06
N PRO A 271 25.03 -8.97 0.38
CA PRO A 271 26.46 -9.00 0.57
C PRO A 271 27.10 -7.67 0.17
N LYS A 272 28.14 -7.26 0.92
CA LYS A 272 29.08 -6.23 0.44
C LYS A 272 29.93 -6.88 -0.66
N GLN A 273 30.06 -6.21 -1.80
CA GLN A 273 31.04 -6.60 -2.82
C GLN A 273 32.44 -6.32 -2.28
#